data_AF-A0A661L678-F1
#
_entry.id   AF-A0A661L678-F1
#
_cell.length_a   1.000
_cell.length_b   1.000
_cell.length_c   1.000
_cell.angle_alpha   90.00
_cell.angle_beta   90.00
_cell.angle_gamma   90.00
#
_symmetry.space_group_name_H-M   'P 1'
#
loop_
_entity.id
_entity.type
_entity.pdbx_description
1 polymer ?
#
loop_
_entity_poly.entity_id
_entity_poly.type
_entity_poly.pdbx_seq_one_letter_code
_entity_poly.pdbx_strand_id
1 'polypeptide(L)'
;MHSKAHIVATLLVITIFGALSFLDLPFFNTIERIIYDTEATFYTKPVQARPSHVALILIDHNTLSGGAGEPITKADLADMINILSQGKVRDIVINFQLAKNNNPTIKKILNLRERILNSKGGKKTRPVPEQVLRDLQEIQEDLDIDGRLIKRVKQAGNVILGIPVRKGYSNSRQKDSLPTWLAKALLPSRSGIPLKAEEAYPAVPSFSELYAAGAGIGHLLILEGTKLPGRMHPPFLYVGKGLLPSVPVVLAMRYLRATPSQVNITKNQLRIGSHVIPLSGGKFILFPLDKRQNLPRYSFAEILNRKKAPLELQDKIVIIGPERPMVNQPTSPISRAVYIPESIAQVTEALIGGPYIKRPPFMHYLELFALLF
;
A
#
# COMPACT_ATOMS: atom_id res chain seq x y z
N MET A 1 52.05 -36.05 -9.10
CA MET A 1 50.60 -36.28 -8.87
C MET A 1 49.95 -35.28 -7.92
N HIS A 2 50.68 -34.65 -6.98
CA HIS A 2 50.10 -33.70 -6.01
C HIS A 2 49.48 -32.42 -6.60
N SER A 3 50.05 -31.84 -7.66
CA SER A 3 49.53 -30.61 -8.28
C SER A 3 48.09 -30.74 -8.82
N LYS A 4 47.73 -31.89 -9.42
CA LYS A 4 46.37 -32.12 -9.92
C LYS A 4 45.35 -32.26 -8.78
N ALA A 5 45.75 -32.84 -7.64
CA ALA A 5 44.88 -32.96 -6.48
C ALA A 5 44.56 -31.61 -5.83
N HIS A 6 45.53 -30.69 -5.77
CA HIS A 6 45.30 -29.33 -5.27
C HIS A 6 44.38 -28.54 -6.18
N ILE A 7 44.55 -28.62 -7.50
CA ILE A 7 43.67 -27.93 -8.46
C ILE A 7 42.22 -28.43 -8.33
N VAL A 8 42.01 -29.75 -8.23
CA VAL A 8 40.68 -30.33 -8.04
C VAL A 8 40.07 -29.92 -6.70
N ALA A 9 40.86 -29.92 -5.61
CA ALA A 9 40.39 -29.47 -4.31
C ALA A 9 39.99 -27.98 -4.32
N THR A 10 40.80 -27.11 -4.94
CA THR A 10 40.48 -25.69 -5.08
C THR A 10 39.23 -25.46 -5.93
N LEU A 11 39.07 -26.19 -7.04
CA LEU A 11 37.87 -26.09 -7.88
C LEU A 11 36.61 -26.54 -7.12
N LEU A 12 36.73 -27.60 -6.31
CA LEU A 12 35.64 -28.15 -5.52
C LEU A 12 35.24 -27.18 -4.39
N VAL A 13 36.23 -26.56 -3.73
CA VAL A 13 36.05 -25.47 -2.77
C VAL A 13 35.33 -24.29 -3.44
N ILE A 14 35.83 -23.77 -4.57
CA ILE A 14 35.19 -22.66 -5.30
C ILE A 14 33.75 -23.03 -5.71
N THR A 15 33.49 -24.28 -6.09
CA THR A 15 32.14 -24.74 -6.48
C THR A 15 31.19 -24.80 -5.29
N ILE A 16 31.64 -25.35 -4.15
CA ILE A 16 30.87 -25.37 -2.90
C ILE A 16 30.61 -23.94 -2.40
N PHE A 17 31.62 -23.09 -2.42
CA PHE A 17 31.51 -21.69 -2.01
C PHE A 17 30.66 -20.85 -2.98
N GLY A 18 30.74 -21.12 -4.28
CA GLY A 18 29.83 -20.59 -5.28
C GLY A 18 28.39 -20.99 -5.01
N ALA A 19 28.15 -22.27 -4.68
CA ALA A 19 26.84 -22.77 -4.24
C ALA A 19 26.37 -22.12 -2.93
N LEU A 20 27.29 -21.87 -1.98
CA LEU A 20 27.03 -21.15 -0.73
C LEU A 20 26.71 -19.67 -0.94
N SER A 21 27.18 -19.02 -2.00
CA SER A 21 26.75 -17.65 -2.35
C SER A 21 25.28 -17.57 -2.78
N PHE A 22 24.71 -18.70 -3.23
CA PHE A 22 23.26 -18.81 -3.48
C PHE A 22 22.47 -19.12 -2.21
N LEU A 23 23.15 -19.44 -1.10
CA LEU A 23 22.56 -19.57 0.23
C LEU A 23 22.58 -18.20 0.93
N ASP A 24 21.46 -17.82 1.57
CA ASP A 24 21.27 -16.52 2.21
C ASP A 24 22.05 -16.40 3.54
N LEU A 25 23.39 -16.47 3.47
CA LEU A 25 24.25 -16.38 4.64
C LEU A 25 24.31 -14.94 5.21
N PRO A 26 24.34 -14.77 6.54
CA PRO A 26 24.28 -13.45 7.19
C PRO A 26 25.46 -12.53 6.87
N PHE A 27 26.62 -13.08 6.52
CA PHE A 27 27.80 -12.30 6.12
C PHE A 27 27.56 -11.47 4.84
N PHE A 28 26.93 -12.04 3.82
CA PHE A 28 26.66 -11.34 2.56
C PHE A 28 25.69 -10.17 2.73
N ASN A 29 24.75 -10.29 3.66
CA ASN A 29 23.83 -9.20 4.00
C ASN A 29 24.59 -7.97 4.54
N THR A 30 25.73 -8.18 5.21
CA THR A 30 26.56 -7.07 5.73
C THR A 30 27.27 -6.33 4.61
N ILE A 31 27.84 -7.04 3.64
CA ILE A 31 28.47 -6.44 2.45
C ILE A 31 27.43 -5.68 1.63
N GLU A 32 26.26 -6.28 1.40
CA GLU A 32 25.17 -5.63 0.66
C GLU A 32 24.69 -4.36 1.37
N ARG A 33 24.64 -4.36 2.71
CA ARG A 33 24.32 -3.17 3.50
C ARG A 33 25.36 -2.06 3.36
N ILE A 34 26.66 -2.39 3.42
CA ILE A 34 27.73 -1.39 3.27
C ILE A 34 27.68 -0.75 1.89
N ILE A 35 27.50 -1.54 0.83
CA ILE A 35 27.40 -1.03 -0.54
C ILE A 35 26.14 -0.18 -0.71
N TYR A 36 25.00 -0.61 -0.16
CA TYR A 36 23.79 0.18 -0.13
C TYR A 36 24.00 1.55 0.55
N ASP A 37 24.56 1.54 1.77
CA ASP A 37 24.81 2.76 2.54
C ASP A 37 25.81 3.67 1.79
N THR A 38 26.77 3.07 1.09
CA THR A 38 27.76 3.75 0.24
C THR A 38 27.10 4.39 -1.00
N GLU A 39 26.35 3.62 -1.79
CA GLU A 39 25.61 4.13 -2.96
C GLU A 39 24.62 5.21 -2.55
N ALA A 40 23.91 5.02 -1.44
CA ALA A 40 22.98 6.02 -0.94
C ALA A 40 23.69 7.27 -0.41
N THR A 41 24.89 7.12 0.16
CA THR A 41 25.72 8.26 0.58
C THR A 41 26.24 9.03 -0.64
N PHE A 42 26.69 8.34 -1.69
CA PHE A 42 27.21 8.94 -2.93
C PHE A 42 26.14 9.39 -3.93
N TYR A 43 24.89 8.94 -3.78
CA TYR A 43 23.73 9.64 -4.32
C TYR A 43 23.58 10.97 -3.56
N THR A 44 24.40 11.95 -3.97
CA THR A 44 24.47 13.32 -3.45
C THR A 44 23.92 14.35 -4.41
N LYS A 45 23.50 13.95 -5.62
CA LYS A 45 22.63 14.86 -6.38
C LYS A 45 21.35 14.95 -5.57
N PRO A 46 20.99 16.12 -4.99
CA PRO A 46 19.61 16.31 -4.60
C PRO A 46 18.84 15.90 -5.84
N VAL A 47 17.93 14.94 -5.73
CA VAL A 47 16.89 14.79 -6.74
C VAL A 47 16.32 16.20 -6.78
N GLN A 48 16.73 16.98 -7.80
CA GLN A 48 16.48 18.42 -7.88
C GLN A 48 15.05 18.63 -7.47
N ALA A 49 14.80 19.62 -6.60
CA ALA A 49 13.54 19.91 -5.92
C ALA A 49 12.33 19.95 -6.87
N ARG A 50 11.99 18.79 -7.44
CA ARG A 50 10.85 18.57 -8.29
C ARG A 50 9.69 18.56 -7.32
N PRO A 51 8.64 19.34 -7.61
CA PRO A 51 7.43 19.26 -6.81
C PRO A 51 6.99 17.80 -6.81
N SER A 52 6.91 17.22 -5.62
CA SER A 52 6.47 15.84 -5.44
C SER A 52 5.08 15.66 -6.05
N HIS A 53 4.86 14.57 -6.76
CA HIS A 53 3.54 14.14 -7.23
C HIS A 53 2.64 13.71 -6.08
N VAL A 54 3.22 13.41 -4.91
CA VAL A 54 2.54 12.91 -3.72
C VAL A 54 2.51 13.97 -2.62
N ALA A 55 1.40 14.03 -1.88
CA ALA A 55 1.25 14.82 -0.66
C ALA A 55 0.67 13.95 0.47
N LEU A 56 0.98 14.32 1.70
CA LEU A 56 0.55 13.61 2.89
C LEU A 56 -0.48 14.43 3.65
N ILE A 57 -1.59 13.78 4.03
CA ILE A 57 -2.54 14.31 5.00
C ILE A 57 -2.45 13.42 6.23
N LEU A 58 -1.92 13.99 7.31
CA LEU A 58 -1.59 13.25 8.52
C LEU A 58 -2.68 13.42 9.57
N ILE A 59 -3.03 12.29 10.17
CA ILE A 59 -3.92 12.20 11.32
C ILE A 59 -3.04 12.20 12.57
N ASP A 60 -3.21 13.20 13.43
CA ASP A 60 -2.46 13.32 14.67
C ASP A 60 -2.59 12.05 15.53
N HIS A 61 -1.47 11.63 16.12
CA HIS A 61 -1.39 10.49 17.02
C HIS A 61 -2.39 10.60 18.20
N ASN A 62 -2.59 11.81 18.74
CA ASN A 62 -3.43 12.04 19.93
C ASN A 62 -4.90 11.69 19.69
N THR A 63 -5.36 11.83 18.45
CA THR A 63 -6.73 11.61 18.00
C THR A 63 -7.10 10.13 17.93
N LEU A 64 -6.13 9.22 17.79
CA LEU A 64 -6.38 7.78 17.60
C LEU A 64 -6.14 6.93 18.86
N SER A 65 -5.53 7.48 19.92
CA SER A 65 -5.15 6.74 21.15
C SER A 65 -5.86 7.20 22.44
N GLY A 66 -6.94 7.98 22.35
CA GLY A 66 -7.66 8.43 23.54
C GLY A 66 -6.92 9.52 24.35
N GLY A 67 -6.05 10.31 23.70
CA GLY A 67 -5.68 11.63 24.19
C GLY A 67 -6.82 12.63 23.98
N ALA A 68 -6.67 13.86 24.48
CA ALA A 68 -7.71 14.90 24.55
C ALA A 68 -8.34 15.40 23.21
N GLY A 69 -8.18 14.68 22.10
CA GLY A 69 -8.84 14.93 20.82
C GLY A 69 -9.85 13.83 20.47
N GLU A 70 -10.99 14.21 19.89
CA GLU A 70 -12.03 13.26 19.47
C GLU A 70 -11.55 12.32 18.34
N PRO A 71 -11.81 11.01 18.41
CA PRO A 71 -11.41 10.06 17.37
C PRO A 71 -12.08 10.35 16.03
N ILE A 72 -11.29 10.36 14.95
CA ILE A 72 -11.79 10.58 13.58
C ILE A 72 -12.86 9.55 13.24
N THR A 73 -14.01 10.05 12.80
CA THR A 73 -15.15 9.24 12.40
C THR A 73 -15.12 8.91 10.91
N LYS A 74 -15.93 7.92 10.50
CA LYS A 74 -16.16 7.65 9.06
C LYS A 74 -16.89 8.79 8.35
N ALA A 75 -17.64 9.62 9.09
CA ALA A 75 -18.27 10.82 8.54
C ALA A 75 -17.22 11.87 8.17
N ASP A 76 -16.24 12.10 9.06
CA ASP A 76 -15.09 12.98 8.82
C ASP A 76 -14.31 12.55 7.58
N LEU A 77 -14.09 11.23 7.42
CA LEU A 77 -13.43 10.70 6.24
C LEU A 77 -14.26 10.92 4.96
N ALA A 78 -15.58 10.74 5.03
CA ALA A 78 -16.49 10.98 3.90
C ALA A 78 -16.51 12.46 3.47
N ASP A 79 -16.34 13.38 4.41
CA ASP A 79 -16.22 14.82 4.14
C ASP A 79 -14.84 15.21 3.64
N MET A 80 -13.77 14.62 4.19
CA MET A 80 -12.42 14.77 3.65
C MET A 80 -12.37 14.36 2.18
N ILE A 81 -12.91 13.19 1.82
CA ILE A 81 -12.96 12.72 0.43
C ILE A 81 -13.72 13.72 -0.45
N ASN A 82 -14.83 14.29 0.04
CA ASN A 82 -15.59 15.29 -0.70
C ASN A 82 -14.79 16.58 -0.92
N ILE A 83 -14.12 17.09 0.12
CA ILE A 83 -13.27 18.30 0.04
C ILE A 83 -12.13 18.08 -0.96
N LEU A 84 -11.45 16.94 -0.91
CA LEU A 84 -10.35 16.61 -1.83
C LEU A 84 -10.83 16.39 -3.27
N SER A 85 -12.01 15.78 -3.45
CA SER A 85 -12.63 15.62 -4.77
C SER A 85 -12.97 16.98 -5.40
N GLN A 86 -13.56 17.90 -4.62
CA GLN A 86 -13.82 19.28 -5.04
C GLN A 86 -12.52 20.03 -5.37
N GLY A 87 -11.44 19.76 -4.62
CA GLY A 87 -10.10 20.26 -4.87
C GLY A 87 -9.39 19.65 -6.08
N LYS A 88 -10.04 18.72 -6.81
CA LYS A 88 -9.49 18.02 -7.99
C LYS A 88 -8.16 17.32 -7.69
N VAL A 89 -8.06 16.70 -6.52
CA VAL A 89 -6.98 15.78 -6.18
C VAL A 89 -7.01 14.60 -7.17
N ARG A 90 -5.85 14.13 -7.63
CA ARG A 90 -5.78 13.07 -8.64
C ARG A 90 -6.22 11.73 -8.08
N ASP A 91 -5.61 11.27 -6.99
CA ASP A 91 -5.92 10.01 -6.32
C ASP A 91 -5.86 10.20 -4.80
N ILE A 92 -6.76 9.53 -4.06
CA ILE A 92 -6.85 9.61 -2.59
C ILE A 92 -6.59 8.23 -2.01
N VAL A 93 -5.56 8.08 -1.19
CA VAL A 93 -5.20 6.81 -0.55
C VAL A 93 -5.67 6.80 0.90
N ILE A 94 -6.37 5.74 1.29
CA ILE A 94 -6.69 5.47 2.69
C ILE A 94 -5.81 4.32 3.16
N ASN A 95 -4.89 4.64 4.08
CA ASN A 95 -3.82 3.74 4.52
C ASN A 95 -4.08 3.11 5.90
N PHE A 96 -5.33 2.91 6.28
CA PHE A 96 -5.69 2.28 7.56
C PHE A 96 -6.98 1.48 7.42
N GLN A 97 -7.13 0.48 8.28
CA GLN A 97 -8.28 -0.43 8.23
C GLN A 97 -9.54 0.26 8.74
N LEU A 98 -10.62 0.16 7.97
CA LEU A 98 -11.95 0.59 8.36
C LEU A 98 -12.82 -0.62 8.65
N ALA A 99 -13.39 -0.66 9.85
CA ALA A 99 -14.37 -1.67 10.23
C ALA A 99 -15.79 -1.21 9.88
N LYS A 100 -16.62 -2.15 9.43
CA LYS A 100 -18.05 -1.92 9.23
C LYS A 100 -18.72 -1.60 10.57
N ASN A 101 -19.61 -0.61 10.59
CA ASN A 101 -20.39 -0.29 11.77
C ASN A 101 -21.43 -1.41 11.99
N ASN A 102 -21.35 -2.08 13.13
CA ASN A 102 -22.28 -3.14 13.50
C ASN A 102 -23.38 -2.67 14.47
N ASN A 103 -23.57 -1.35 14.65
CA ASN A 103 -24.55 -0.82 15.60
C ASN A 103 -25.96 -1.38 15.29
N PRO A 104 -26.53 -2.22 16.17
CA PRO A 104 -27.81 -2.86 15.93
C PRO A 104 -28.96 -1.86 15.90
N THR A 105 -28.80 -0.67 16.48
CA THR A 105 -29.82 0.40 16.50
C THR A 105 -30.10 0.93 15.10
N ILE A 106 -29.07 1.08 14.25
CA ILE A 106 -29.23 1.50 12.85
C ILE A 106 -30.08 0.47 12.10
N LYS A 107 -29.77 -0.83 12.24
CA LYS A 107 -30.56 -1.90 11.64
C LYS A 107 -32.01 -1.90 12.12
N LYS A 108 -32.25 -1.62 13.41
CA LYS A 108 -33.61 -1.52 13.96
C LYS A 108 -34.40 -0.36 13.34
N ILE A 109 -33.78 0.80 13.15
CA ILE A 109 -34.41 1.98 12.52
C ILE A 109 -34.69 1.71 11.03
N LEU A 110 -33.74 1.11 10.31
CA LEU A 110 -33.93 0.68 8.91
C LEU A 110 -35.11 -0.29 8.79
N ASN A 111 -35.17 -1.31 9.65
CA ASN A 111 -36.27 -2.27 9.67
C ASN A 111 -37.61 -1.61 10.05
N LEU A 112 -37.60 -0.61 10.94
CA LEU A 112 -38.81 0.13 11.30
C LEU A 112 -39.35 0.92 10.09
N ARG A 113 -38.47 1.61 9.35
CA ARG A 113 -38.86 2.32 8.11
C ARG A 113 -39.44 1.36 7.08
N GLU A 114 -38.77 0.24 6.82
CA GLU A 114 -39.26 -0.78 5.88
C GLU A 114 -40.63 -1.34 6.32
N ARG A 115 -40.85 -1.57 7.61
CA ARG A 115 -42.16 -1.99 8.13
C ARG A 115 -43.24 -0.93 7.93
N ILE A 116 -42.89 0.34 8.06
CA ILE A 116 -43.81 1.46 7.83
C ILE A 116 -44.15 1.59 6.34
N LEU A 117 -43.16 1.50 5.45
CA LEU A 117 -43.34 1.59 3.99
C LEU A 117 -44.07 0.37 3.41
N ASN A 118 -43.78 -0.82 3.91
CA ASN A 118 -44.40 -2.08 3.46
C ASN A 118 -45.70 -2.41 4.21
N SER A 119 -46.15 -1.55 5.13
CA SER A 119 -47.47 -1.62 5.73
C SER A 119 -48.52 -1.36 4.65
N LYS A 120 -48.92 -2.41 3.93
CA LYS A 120 -50.13 -2.36 3.10
C LYS A 120 -51.30 -2.19 4.05
N GLY A 121 -51.80 -0.97 4.08
CA GLY A 121 -52.84 -0.58 5.01
C GLY A 121 -54.03 -1.54 4.94
N GLY A 122 -54.35 -2.17 6.07
CA GLY A 122 -55.68 -2.71 6.28
C GLY A 122 -56.71 -1.58 6.16
N LYS A 123 -57.99 -1.91 5.95
CA LYS A 123 -59.12 -0.99 5.70
C LYS A 123 -59.33 0.16 6.73
N LYS A 124 -58.46 0.34 7.73
CA LYS A 124 -58.48 1.40 8.75
C LYS A 124 -57.12 2.07 9.05
N THR A 125 -56.11 1.91 8.20
CA THR A 125 -54.77 2.49 8.48
C THR A 125 -54.69 3.90 7.92
N ARG A 126 -54.52 4.90 8.81
CA ARG A 126 -54.27 6.29 8.39
C ARG A 126 -52.94 6.34 7.61
N PRO A 127 -52.86 7.08 6.49
CA PRO A 127 -51.61 7.28 5.78
C PRO A 127 -50.58 7.89 6.73
N VAL A 128 -49.36 7.36 6.70
CA VAL A 128 -48.26 7.92 7.49
C VAL A 128 -48.00 9.34 7.00
N PRO A 129 -47.97 10.34 7.90
CA PRO A 129 -47.69 11.72 7.50
C PRO A 129 -46.36 11.81 6.79
N GLU A 130 -46.31 12.51 5.65
CA GLU A 130 -45.07 12.68 4.88
C GLU A 130 -43.93 13.27 5.73
N GLN A 131 -44.27 14.12 6.70
CA GLN A 131 -43.33 14.69 7.66
C GLN A 131 -42.57 13.59 8.42
N VAL A 132 -43.28 12.58 8.91
CA VAL A 132 -42.67 11.45 9.64
C VAL A 132 -41.78 10.63 8.73
N LEU A 133 -42.15 10.46 7.46
CA LEU A 133 -41.30 9.78 6.48
C LEU A 133 -40.03 10.58 6.14
N ARG A 134 -40.14 11.92 6.07
CA ARG A 134 -39.00 12.83 5.90
C ARG A 134 -38.06 12.79 7.11
N ASP A 135 -38.59 12.94 8.32
CA ASP A 135 -37.81 12.91 9.56
C ASP A 135 -37.09 11.56 9.73
N LEU A 136 -37.78 10.43 9.43
CA LEU A 136 -37.17 9.10 9.45
C LEU A 136 -36.08 8.93 8.39
N GLN A 137 -36.24 9.56 7.22
CA GLN A 137 -35.22 9.55 6.18
C GLN A 137 -34.00 10.37 6.61
N GLU A 138 -34.19 11.55 7.18
CA GLU A 138 -33.11 12.40 7.69
C GLU A 138 -32.32 11.71 8.80
N ILE A 139 -33.02 11.12 9.79
CA ILE A 139 -32.40 10.30 10.85
C ILE A 139 -31.63 9.11 10.25
N GLN A 140 -32.18 8.45 9.23
CA GLN A 140 -31.49 7.34 8.58
C GLN A 140 -30.22 7.80 7.86
N GLU A 141 -30.26 8.90 7.12
CA GLU A 141 -29.12 9.42 6.37
C GLU A 141 -28.00 9.88 7.32
N ASP A 142 -28.36 10.46 8.47
CA ASP A 142 -27.41 10.83 9.53
C ASP A 142 -26.78 9.59 10.20
N LEU A 143 -27.56 8.53 10.38
CA LEU A 143 -27.09 7.31 11.03
C LEU A 143 -26.34 6.35 10.10
N ASP A 144 -26.62 6.36 8.79
CA ASP A 144 -25.96 5.51 7.80
C ASP A 144 -24.60 6.06 7.34
N ILE A 145 -23.69 6.18 8.31
CA ILE A 145 -22.33 6.68 8.09
C ILE A 145 -21.57 5.79 7.09
N ASP A 146 -21.81 4.47 7.13
CA ASP A 146 -21.16 3.51 6.23
C ASP A 146 -21.63 3.69 4.78
N GLY A 147 -22.94 3.80 4.57
CA GLY A 147 -23.52 4.08 3.26
C GLY A 147 -23.09 5.44 2.71
N ARG A 148 -23.04 6.47 3.55
CA ARG A 148 -22.51 7.80 3.19
C ARG A 148 -21.06 7.70 2.71
N LEU A 149 -20.20 7.00 3.46
CA LEU A 149 -18.79 6.82 3.07
C LEU A 149 -18.67 6.07 1.74
N ILE A 150 -19.40 4.95 1.56
CA ILE A 150 -19.41 4.17 0.32
C ILE A 150 -19.83 5.06 -0.87
N LYS A 151 -20.91 5.82 -0.70
CA LYS A 151 -21.42 6.73 -1.74
C LYS A 151 -20.38 7.76 -2.13
N ARG A 152 -19.70 8.37 -1.14
CA ARG A 152 -18.65 9.37 -1.38
C ARG A 152 -17.42 8.77 -2.07
N VAL A 153 -16.99 7.60 -1.65
CA VAL A 153 -15.89 6.85 -2.29
C VAL A 153 -16.22 6.57 -3.76
N LYS A 154 -17.42 6.06 -4.04
CA LYS A 154 -17.88 5.78 -5.39
C LYS A 154 -18.01 7.03 -6.26
N GLN A 155 -18.52 8.13 -5.69
CA GLN A 155 -18.68 9.41 -6.38
C GLN A 155 -17.34 10.07 -6.71
N ALA A 156 -16.36 9.97 -5.81
CA ALA A 156 -15.02 10.52 -6.04
C ALA A 156 -14.29 9.77 -7.18
N GLY A 157 -14.48 8.45 -7.31
CA GLY A 157 -13.98 7.66 -8.44
C GLY A 157 -12.45 7.52 -8.52
N ASN A 158 -11.72 8.04 -7.52
CA ASN A 158 -10.26 8.07 -7.46
C ASN A 158 -9.70 7.66 -6.08
N VAL A 159 -10.50 6.98 -5.27
CA VAL A 159 -10.09 6.51 -3.94
C VAL A 159 -9.43 5.12 -4.04
N ILE A 160 -8.21 4.99 -3.53
CA ILE A 160 -7.43 3.76 -3.47
C ILE A 160 -7.38 3.25 -2.03
N LEU A 161 -7.71 1.98 -1.85
CA LEU A 161 -7.83 1.36 -0.52
C LEU A 161 -6.69 0.38 -0.28
N GLY A 162 -5.99 0.57 0.83
CA GLY A 162 -4.99 -0.36 1.30
C GLY A 162 -5.61 -1.54 2.03
N ILE A 163 -5.23 -2.78 1.66
CA ILE A 163 -5.59 -3.97 2.43
C ILE A 163 -4.41 -4.49 3.25
N PRO A 164 -4.62 -4.78 4.55
CA PRO A 164 -3.66 -5.55 5.32
C PRO A 164 -3.63 -6.99 4.82
N VAL A 165 -2.43 -7.54 4.76
CA VAL A 165 -2.15 -8.91 4.31
C VAL A 165 -1.31 -9.60 5.36
N ARG A 166 -1.46 -10.91 5.48
CA ARG A 166 -0.63 -11.74 6.35
C ARG A 166 0.19 -12.68 5.49
N LYS A 167 1.46 -12.85 5.87
CA LYS A 167 2.35 -13.80 5.21
C LYS A 167 1.91 -15.23 5.46
N GLY A 168 2.19 -16.08 4.49
CA GLY A 168 2.01 -17.51 4.60
C GLY A 168 1.04 -18.06 3.57
N TYR A 169 0.97 -19.38 3.57
CA TYR A 169 0.14 -20.14 2.63
C TYR A 169 -1.34 -19.93 2.94
N SER A 170 -2.10 -19.59 1.91
CA SER A 170 -3.56 -19.61 2.00
C SER A 170 -4.04 -21.06 1.99
N ASN A 171 -4.87 -21.46 2.96
CA ASN A 171 -5.48 -22.78 2.97
C ASN A 171 -6.31 -23.01 1.70
N SER A 172 -6.38 -24.25 1.20
CA SER A 172 -7.02 -24.61 -0.08
C SER A 172 -8.43 -24.03 -0.27
N ARG A 173 -9.28 -24.00 0.77
CA ARG A 173 -10.64 -23.40 0.72
C ARG A 173 -10.66 -21.90 0.40
N GLN A 174 -9.63 -21.17 0.81
CA GLN A 174 -9.54 -19.71 0.67
C GLN A 174 -8.89 -19.33 -0.69
N LYS A 175 -8.17 -20.28 -1.32
CA LYS A 175 -7.61 -20.15 -2.68
C LYS A 175 -8.69 -20.14 -3.77
N ASP A 176 -9.80 -20.86 -3.56
CA ASP A 176 -10.85 -21.04 -4.57
C ASP A 176 -12.04 -20.07 -4.41
N SER A 177 -12.14 -19.32 -3.30
CA SER A 177 -13.28 -18.45 -2.98
C SER A 177 -12.88 -17.01 -2.66
N LEU A 178 -12.11 -16.39 -3.56
CA LEU A 178 -11.77 -14.97 -3.40
C LEU A 178 -13.01 -14.09 -3.65
N PRO A 179 -13.29 -13.09 -2.78
CA PRO A 179 -14.36 -12.12 -3.04
C PRO A 179 -14.18 -11.44 -4.39
N THR A 180 -15.28 -11.18 -5.10
CA THR A 180 -15.27 -10.59 -6.45
C THR A 180 -14.50 -9.27 -6.52
N TRP A 181 -14.60 -8.42 -5.50
CA TRP A 181 -13.88 -7.16 -5.43
C TRP A 181 -12.35 -7.36 -5.39
N LEU A 182 -11.88 -8.41 -4.71
CA LEU A 182 -10.45 -8.71 -4.62
C LEU A 182 -9.95 -9.35 -5.91
N ALA A 183 -10.73 -10.27 -6.49
CA ALA A 183 -10.39 -10.90 -7.76
C ALA A 183 -10.18 -9.86 -8.87
N LYS A 184 -10.94 -8.77 -8.88
CA LYS A 184 -10.77 -7.64 -9.81
C LYS A 184 -9.47 -6.85 -9.61
N ALA A 185 -8.89 -6.87 -8.41
CA ALA A 185 -7.64 -6.19 -8.09
C ALA A 185 -6.39 -7.01 -8.44
N LEU A 186 -6.54 -8.32 -8.69
CA LEU A 186 -5.43 -9.19 -9.02
C LEU A 186 -4.99 -9.03 -10.47
N LEU A 187 -3.68 -8.98 -10.67
CA LEU A 187 -3.08 -9.09 -11.99
C LEU A 187 -2.88 -10.57 -12.35
N PRO A 188 -3.05 -10.94 -13.63
CA PRO A 188 -2.76 -12.28 -14.07
C PRO A 188 -1.26 -12.57 -13.89
N SER A 189 -0.93 -13.70 -13.28
CA SER A 189 0.44 -14.20 -13.26
C SER A 189 0.75 -14.73 -14.67
N ARG A 190 1.38 -13.89 -15.51
CA ARG A 190 1.83 -14.32 -16.84
C ARG A 190 3.04 -15.23 -16.66
N SER A 191 2.85 -16.51 -16.89
CA SER A 191 3.85 -17.57 -16.85
C SER A 191 5.03 -17.27 -17.78
N GLY A 192 6.25 -17.36 -17.25
CA GLY A 192 7.47 -17.26 -18.04
C GLY A 192 8.74 -17.26 -17.20
N ILE A 193 8.68 -16.72 -15.98
CA ILE A 193 9.76 -16.81 -14.99
C ILE A 193 9.09 -17.01 -13.63
N PRO A 194 9.47 -18.01 -12.81
CA PRO A 194 8.92 -18.17 -11.47
C PRO A 194 9.31 -16.94 -10.65
N LEU A 195 8.39 -15.99 -10.55
CA LEU A 195 8.49 -14.92 -9.60
C LEU A 195 8.41 -15.58 -8.22
N LYS A 196 9.48 -15.53 -7.42
CA LYS A 196 9.41 -15.83 -5.99
C LYS A 196 8.70 -14.69 -5.26
N ALA A 197 7.48 -14.35 -5.70
CA ALA A 197 6.61 -13.49 -4.91
C ALA A 197 6.23 -14.26 -3.64
N GLU A 198 6.24 -13.55 -2.52
CA GLU A 198 5.84 -14.15 -1.25
C GLU A 198 4.35 -14.46 -1.29
N GLU A 199 3.99 -15.66 -0.83
CA GLU A 199 2.60 -16.02 -0.63
C GLU A 199 2.03 -15.23 0.55
N ALA A 200 0.87 -14.64 0.31
CA ALA A 200 0.14 -13.93 1.34
C ALA A 200 -1.35 -14.26 1.20
N TYR A 201 -2.06 -14.09 2.31
CA TYR A 201 -3.51 -14.08 2.30
C TYR A 201 -4.01 -12.73 2.81
N PRO A 202 -5.06 -12.17 2.18
CA PRO A 202 -5.65 -10.93 2.61
C PRO A 202 -6.33 -11.16 3.96
N ALA A 203 -6.14 -10.25 4.91
CA ALA A 203 -7.03 -10.20 6.06
C ALA A 203 -8.38 -9.69 5.55
N VAL A 204 -9.32 -10.62 5.30
CA VAL A 204 -10.62 -10.32 4.68
C VAL A 204 -11.30 -9.19 5.47
N PRO A 205 -11.46 -7.99 4.88
CA PRO A 205 -12.05 -6.89 5.61
C PRO A 205 -13.55 -7.14 5.82
N SER A 206 -14.06 -6.80 7.00
CA SER A 206 -15.49 -6.85 7.33
C SER A 206 -16.36 -5.88 6.52
N PHE A 207 -15.72 -4.99 5.74
CA PHE A 207 -16.36 -3.89 5.03
C PHE A 207 -16.19 -4.00 3.51
N SER A 208 -16.55 -5.15 2.94
CA SER A 208 -16.33 -5.50 1.52
C SER A 208 -16.96 -4.50 0.53
N GLU A 209 -18.08 -3.89 0.89
CA GLU A 209 -18.78 -2.93 0.03
C GLU A 209 -17.96 -1.66 -0.21
N LEU A 210 -17.19 -1.23 0.80
CA LEU A 210 -16.28 -0.10 0.68
C LEU A 210 -15.15 -0.40 -0.33
N TYR A 211 -14.55 -1.59 -0.23
CA TYR A 211 -13.51 -2.04 -1.16
C TYR A 211 -14.02 -2.17 -2.59
N ALA A 212 -15.26 -2.66 -2.76
CA ALA A 212 -15.91 -2.73 -4.07
C ALA A 212 -16.20 -1.35 -4.68
N ALA A 213 -16.38 -0.31 -3.85
CA ALA A 213 -16.62 1.06 -4.29
C ALA A 213 -15.34 1.83 -4.64
N GLY A 214 -14.19 1.41 -4.13
CA GLY A 214 -12.89 2.02 -4.41
C GLY A 214 -12.47 1.90 -5.88
N ALA A 215 -11.67 2.87 -6.34
CA ALA A 215 -11.12 2.91 -7.69
C ALA A 215 -9.92 1.95 -7.89
N GLY A 216 -9.38 1.42 -6.80
CA GLY A 216 -8.29 0.46 -6.81
C GLY A 216 -7.96 -0.03 -5.41
N ILE A 217 -7.31 -1.19 -5.35
CA ILE A 217 -6.95 -1.87 -4.11
C ILE A 217 -5.51 -2.35 -4.23
N GLY A 218 -4.72 -2.13 -3.19
CA GLY A 218 -3.36 -2.67 -3.10
C GLY A 218 -3.02 -3.12 -1.69
N HIS A 219 -2.01 -3.97 -1.54
CA HIS A 219 -1.56 -4.38 -0.21
C HIS A 219 -0.76 -3.27 0.50
N LEU A 220 -0.85 -3.28 1.83
CA LEU A 220 -0.13 -2.38 2.74
C LEU A 220 1.17 -2.97 3.30
N LEU A 221 1.60 -4.13 2.81
CA LEU A 221 2.90 -4.68 3.19
C LEU A 221 4.02 -3.80 2.59
N ILE A 222 4.87 -3.25 3.46
CA ILE A 222 6.01 -2.39 3.09
C ILE A 222 7.23 -2.83 3.91
N LEU A 223 8.44 -2.64 3.35
CA LEU A 223 9.72 -2.72 4.05
C LEU A 223 10.14 -4.15 4.45
N GLU A 224 10.28 -5.04 3.48
CA GLU A 224 10.64 -6.44 3.68
C GLU A 224 11.87 -6.87 2.91
N GLY A 225 12.89 -7.36 3.62
CA GLY A 225 14.08 -7.93 3.00
C GLY A 225 14.88 -8.72 4.02
N THR A 226 15.32 -9.92 3.65
CA THR A 226 16.30 -10.68 4.44
C THR A 226 17.69 -10.07 4.29
N LYS A 227 18.01 -9.60 3.07
CA LYS A 227 19.32 -9.01 2.71
C LYS A 227 19.48 -7.56 3.12
N LEU A 228 18.46 -6.74 2.86
CA LEU A 228 18.40 -5.34 3.29
C LEU A 228 17.12 -5.09 4.10
N PRO A 229 17.08 -5.51 5.39
CA PRO A 229 15.93 -5.29 6.25
C PRO A 229 15.53 -3.81 6.29
N GLY A 230 14.24 -3.53 6.11
CA GLY A 230 13.70 -2.18 6.13
C GLY A 230 13.92 -1.34 4.88
N ARG A 231 14.63 -1.86 3.88
CA ARG A 231 15.06 -1.09 2.69
C ARG A 231 14.60 -1.71 1.38
N MET A 232 13.76 -2.74 1.45
CA MET A 232 13.24 -3.42 0.27
C MET A 232 11.72 -3.42 0.32
N HIS A 233 11.06 -3.28 -0.82
CA HIS A 233 9.60 -3.26 -0.93
C HIS A 233 9.14 -4.39 -1.86
N PRO A 234 8.22 -5.27 -1.43
CA PRO A 234 7.61 -6.24 -2.33
C PRO A 234 6.56 -5.53 -3.20
N PRO A 235 6.78 -5.39 -4.52
CA PRO A 235 5.82 -4.72 -5.40
C PRO A 235 4.53 -5.53 -5.59
N PHE A 236 4.60 -6.86 -5.47
CA PHE A 236 3.48 -7.79 -5.59
C PHE A 236 3.59 -8.92 -4.58
N LEU A 237 2.42 -9.45 -4.20
CA LEU A 237 2.27 -10.67 -3.40
C LEU A 237 1.42 -11.69 -4.16
N TYR A 238 1.71 -12.97 -3.97
CA TYR A 238 0.91 -14.02 -4.56
C TYR A 238 -0.32 -14.28 -3.68
N VAL A 239 -1.52 -14.05 -4.23
CA VAL A 239 -2.81 -14.23 -3.54
C VAL A 239 -3.71 -15.10 -4.41
N GLY A 240 -3.96 -16.33 -3.96
CA GLY A 240 -4.80 -17.29 -4.67
C GLY A 240 -4.17 -17.76 -5.99
N LYS A 241 -4.65 -17.22 -7.12
CA LYS A 241 -4.16 -17.51 -8.48
C LYS A 241 -3.59 -16.28 -9.20
N GLY A 242 -3.51 -15.14 -8.52
CA GLY A 242 -3.09 -13.87 -9.11
C GLY A 242 -2.06 -13.12 -8.27
N LEU A 243 -1.56 -12.04 -8.83
CA LEU A 243 -0.61 -11.14 -8.19
C LEU A 243 -1.39 -9.93 -7.64
N LEU A 244 -1.36 -9.75 -6.33
CA LEU A 244 -1.89 -8.56 -5.67
C LEU A 244 -0.81 -7.47 -5.68
N PRO A 245 -1.03 -6.32 -6.35
CA PRO A 245 -0.07 -5.22 -6.33
C PRO A 245 -0.05 -4.52 -4.96
N SER A 246 1.09 -3.93 -4.63
CA SER A 246 1.20 -2.97 -3.52
C SER A 246 0.46 -1.68 -3.84
N VAL A 247 0.01 -0.94 -2.82
CA VAL A 247 -0.61 0.39 -3.02
C VAL A 247 0.27 1.33 -3.89
N PRO A 248 1.60 1.44 -3.67
CA PRO A 248 2.46 2.23 -4.55
C PRO A 248 2.43 1.81 -6.02
N VAL A 249 2.33 0.51 -6.32
CA VAL A 249 2.25 0.02 -7.70
C VAL A 249 0.91 0.41 -8.34
N VAL A 250 -0.20 0.31 -7.60
CA VAL A 250 -1.52 0.76 -8.08
C VAL A 250 -1.49 2.25 -8.43
N LEU A 251 -0.88 3.06 -7.57
CA LEU A 251 -0.73 4.49 -7.79
C LEU A 251 0.15 4.81 -8.99
N ALA A 252 1.31 4.14 -9.12
CA ALA A 252 2.19 4.32 -10.26
C ALA A 252 1.52 3.93 -11.57
N MET A 253 0.79 2.82 -11.62
CA MET A 253 -0.01 2.41 -12.78
C MET A 253 -1.01 3.49 -13.18
N ARG A 254 -1.78 4.01 -12.22
CA ARG A 254 -2.77 5.06 -12.47
C ARG A 254 -2.11 6.38 -12.89
N TYR A 255 -1.00 6.73 -12.26
CA TYR A 255 -0.24 7.93 -12.58
C TYR A 255 0.24 7.92 -14.04
N LEU A 256 0.89 6.80 -14.41
CA LEU A 256 1.44 6.53 -15.74
C LEU A 256 0.38 6.11 -16.77
N ARG A 257 -0.89 6.01 -16.37
CA ARG A 257 -2.02 5.55 -17.20
C ARG A 257 -1.76 4.16 -17.82
N ALA A 258 -1.06 3.29 -17.09
CA ALA A 258 -0.75 1.94 -17.51
C ALA A 258 -1.90 0.98 -17.17
N THR A 259 -2.24 0.09 -18.11
CA THR A 259 -3.22 -0.97 -17.90
C THR A 259 -2.57 -2.21 -17.29
N PRO A 260 -3.35 -3.13 -16.68
CA PRO A 260 -2.81 -4.38 -16.15
C PRO A 260 -2.04 -5.23 -17.18
N SER A 261 -2.36 -5.13 -18.47
CA SER A 261 -1.65 -5.86 -19.53
C SER A 261 -0.28 -5.30 -19.88
N GLN A 262 -0.02 -4.04 -19.48
CA GLN A 262 1.24 -3.33 -19.66
C GLN A 262 2.17 -3.50 -18.45
N VAL A 263 1.74 -4.23 -17.42
CA VAL A 263 2.56 -4.57 -16.27
C VAL A 263 3.22 -5.93 -16.48
N ASN A 264 4.54 -5.98 -16.36
CA ASN A 264 5.31 -7.21 -16.41
C ASN A 264 6.32 -7.22 -15.27
N ILE A 265 6.42 -8.32 -14.55
CA ILE A 265 7.36 -8.46 -13.45
C ILE A 265 8.23 -9.70 -13.64
N THR A 266 9.51 -9.54 -13.35
CA THR A 266 10.52 -10.59 -13.32
C THR A 266 11.28 -10.51 -12.00
N LYS A 267 12.24 -11.42 -11.78
CA LYS A 267 13.12 -11.36 -10.60
C LYS A 267 13.94 -10.06 -10.52
N ASN A 268 14.27 -9.46 -11.67
CA ASN A 268 15.25 -8.38 -11.76
C ASN A 268 14.65 -7.05 -12.25
N GLN A 269 13.42 -7.06 -12.77
CA GLN A 269 12.80 -5.89 -13.37
C GLN A 269 11.28 -5.92 -13.20
N LEU A 270 10.71 -4.76 -12.92
CA LEU A 270 9.29 -4.46 -13.00
C LEU A 270 9.09 -3.44 -14.12
N ARG A 271 8.24 -3.76 -15.09
CA ARG A 271 7.82 -2.85 -16.14
C ARG A 271 6.38 -2.39 -15.88
N ILE A 272 6.15 -1.08 -15.90
CA ILE A 272 4.83 -0.45 -15.84
C ILE A 272 4.71 0.47 -17.05
N GLY A 273 3.98 0.04 -18.09
CA GLY A 273 3.95 0.77 -19.35
C GLY A 273 5.34 0.81 -19.99
N SER A 274 5.86 2.02 -20.22
CA SER A 274 7.22 2.26 -20.73
C SER A 274 8.30 2.32 -19.63
N HIS A 275 7.91 2.40 -18.36
CA HIS A 275 8.86 2.57 -17.26
C HIS A 275 9.41 1.20 -16.82
N VAL A 276 10.73 1.09 -16.71
CA VAL A 276 11.43 -0.12 -16.26
C VAL A 276 12.14 0.18 -14.95
N ILE A 277 11.71 -0.50 -13.89
CA ILE A 277 12.20 -0.38 -12.53
C ILE A 277 13.06 -1.60 -12.21
N PRO A 278 14.31 -1.45 -11.75
CA PRO A 278 15.14 -2.57 -11.34
C PRO A 278 14.61 -3.20 -10.04
N LEU A 279 14.67 -4.53 -9.97
CA LEU A 279 14.35 -5.32 -8.78
C LEU A 279 15.56 -6.17 -8.38
N SER A 280 15.63 -6.54 -7.10
CA SER A 280 16.53 -7.55 -6.55
C SER A 280 15.69 -8.66 -5.93
N GLY A 281 15.70 -9.84 -6.54
CA GLY A 281 14.94 -10.99 -6.02
C GLY A 281 13.42 -10.78 -6.04
N GLY A 282 12.90 -10.01 -7.00
CA GLY A 282 11.48 -9.66 -7.10
C GLY A 282 11.05 -8.49 -6.21
N LYS A 283 11.98 -7.86 -5.48
CA LYS A 283 11.71 -6.74 -4.58
C LYS A 283 12.41 -5.47 -5.04
N PHE A 284 11.79 -4.33 -4.77
CA PHE A 284 12.31 -3.01 -5.10
C PHE A 284 13.25 -2.53 -3.98
N ILE A 285 14.43 -2.02 -4.30
CA ILE A 285 15.35 -1.44 -3.28
C ILE A 285 15.02 0.05 -3.12
N LEU A 286 14.80 0.47 -1.88
CA LEU A 286 14.39 1.82 -1.51
C LEU A 286 15.59 2.73 -1.31
N PHE A 287 15.49 4.00 -1.72
CA PHE A 287 16.44 5.03 -1.28
C PHE A 287 16.22 5.38 0.20
N PRO A 288 17.25 5.81 0.95
CA PRO A 288 17.06 6.30 2.31
C PRO A 288 16.12 7.52 2.36
N LEU A 289 15.27 7.54 3.38
CA LEU A 289 14.17 8.51 3.58
C LEU A 289 14.67 9.92 3.96
N ASP A 290 15.87 9.98 4.49
CA ASP A 290 16.52 11.06 5.21
C ASP A 290 17.20 12.08 4.27
N LYS A 291 17.39 11.72 2.98
CA LYS A 291 17.89 12.62 1.92
C LYS A 291 16.81 13.37 1.12
N ARG A 292 15.59 13.41 1.67
CA ARG A 292 14.37 14.18 1.30
C ARG A 292 14.20 14.63 -0.16
N GLN A 293 13.22 14.00 -0.81
CA GLN A 293 12.21 14.77 -1.55
C GLN A 293 11.38 15.57 -0.54
N ASN A 294 11.05 16.83 -0.85
CA ASN A 294 10.17 17.64 -0.02
C ASN A 294 8.72 17.17 -0.22
N LEU A 295 8.28 16.18 0.56
CA LEU A 295 6.89 15.71 0.59
C LEU A 295 6.02 16.75 1.34
N PRO A 296 5.06 17.41 0.68
CA PRO A 296 4.13 18.31 1.36
C PRO A 296 3.31 17.55 2.42
N ARG A 297 3.19 18.12 3.61
CA ARG A 297 2.43 17.55 4.73
C ARG A 297 1.35 18.52 5.16
N TYR A 298 0.14 18.01 5.41
CA TYR A 298 -1.01 18.78 5.87
C TYR A 298 -1.69 18.06 7.03
N SER A 299 -2.31 18.83 7.93
CA SER A 299 -3.13 18.28 9.01
C SER A 299 -4.52 17.89 8.49
N PHE A 300 -4.96 16.68 8.82
CA PHE A 300 -6.31 16.22 8.52
C PHE A 300 -7.38 17.13 9.15
N ALA A 301 -7.22 17.48 10.42
CA ALA A 301 -8.16 18.31 11.16
C ALA A 301 -8.25 19.73 10.59
N GLU A 302 -7.12 20.30 10.17
CA GLU A 302 -7.10 21.66 9.61
C GLU A 302 -7.88 21.75 8.29
N ILE A 303 -7.73 20.76 7.40
CA ILE A 303 -8.47 20.72 6.12
C ILE A 303 -9.97 20.55 6.37
N LEU A 304 -10.37 19.72 7.33
CA LEU A 304 -11.79 19.57 7.70
C LEU A 304 -12.36 20.88 8.24
N ASN A 305 -11.66 21.54 9.15
CA ASN A 305 -12.11 22.80 9.75
C ASN A 305 -12.26 23.91 8.71
N ARG A 306 -11.31 24.01 7.78
CA ARG A 306 -11.36 24.99 6.68
C ARG A 306 -12.39 24.63 5.61
N LYS A 307 -12.87 23.37 5.58
CA LYS A 307 -13.79 22.81 4.57
C LYS A 307 -13.30 23.04 3.12
N LYS A 308 -11.99 23.14 2.92
CA LYS A 308 -11.38 23.46 1.63
C LYS A 308 -10.00 22.82 1.51
N ALA A 309 -9.75 22.17 0.37
CA ALA A 309 -8.45 21.61 0.05
C ALA A 309 -7.45 22.74 -0.29
N PRO A 310 -6.20 22.66 0.18
CA PRO A 310 -5.11 23.50 -0.31
C PRO A 310 -4.96 23.39 -1.83
N LEU A 311 -4.70 24.51 -2.51
CA LEU A 311 -4.63 24.55 -3.98
C LEU A 311 -3.48 23.69 -4.51
N GLU A 312 -2.42 23.56 -3.72
CA GLU A 312 -1.24 22.75 -4.01
C GLU A 312 -1.58 21.25 -4.10
N LEU A 313 -2.72 20.79 -3.59
CA LEU A 313 -3.15 19.40 -3.70
C LEU A 313 -3.78 19.05 -5.05
N GLN A 314 -4.10 20.05 -5.87
CA GLN A 314 -4.66 19.82 -7.20
C GLN A 314 -3.73 18.94 -8.04
N ASP A 315 -4.30 17.94 -8.71
CA ASP A 315 -3.59 16.94 -9.53
C ASP A 315 -2.51 16.09 -8.80
N LYS A 316 -2.39 16.21 -7.48
CA LYS A 316 -1.49 15.35 -6.67
C LYS A 316 -2.17 14.05 -6.23
N ILE A 317 -1.34 13.05 -5.95
CA ILE A 317 -1.72 11.86 -5.19
C ILE A 317 -1.69 12.24 -3.71
N VAL A 318 -2.77 12.01 -2.98
CA VAL A 318 -2.87 12.32 -1.55
C VAL A 318 -2.92 11.04 -0.75
N ILE A 319 -2.06 10.92 0.26
CA ILE A 319 -2.05 9.77 1.17
C ILE A 319 -2.54 10.22 2.55
N ILE A 320 -3.66 9.64 2.98
CA ILE A 320 -4.25 9.88 4.29
C ILE A 320 -3.82 8.74 5.21
N GLY A 321 -3.21 9.09 6.34
CA GLY A 321 -2.87 8.08 7.33
C GLY A 321 -2.40 8.64 8.67
N PRO A 322 -2.23 7.76 9.66
CA PRO A 322 -1.81 8.15 10.99
C PRO A 322 -0.35 8.61 11.02
N GLU A 323 -0.07 9.67 11.78
CA GLU A 323 1.29 10.12 12.10
C GLU A 323 1.88 9.25 13.20
N ARG A 324 2.11 7.97 12.88
CA ARG A 324 2.71 7.01 13.81
C ARG A 324 3.91 6.31 13.19
N PRO A 325 5.03 6.22 13.93
CA PRO A 325 6.15 5.43 13.48
C PRO A 325 5.74 3.96 13.38
N MET A 326 6.28 3.24 12.40
CA MET A 326 6.14 1.80 12.30
C MET A 326 6.64 1.11 13.58
N VAL A 327 5.93 0.07 14.01
CA VAL A 327 6.34 -0.80 15.12
C VAL A 327 7.45 -1.75 14.63
N ASN A 328 8.47 -2.00 15.44
CA ASN A 328 9.60 -2.88 15.12
C ASN A 328 10.40 -2.46 13.88
N GLN A 329 10.75 -1.18 13.78
CA GLN A 329 11.61 -0.71 12.70
C GLN A 329 13.00 -1.31 12.81
N PRO A 330 13.56 -1.85 11.71
CA PRO A 330 14.95 -2.23 11.68
C PRO A 330 15.81 -0.98 11.88
N THR A 331 16.77 -1.06 12.80
CA THR A 331 17.71 0.02 13.07
C THR A 331 18.57 0.29 11.83
N SER A 332 18.63 1.56 11.43
CA SER A 332 19.52 2.04 10.38
C SER A 332 20.30 3.22 10.94
N PRO A 333 21.64 3.26 10.78
CA PRO A 333 22.44 4.43 11.15
C PRO A 333 22.02 5.71 10.41
N ILE A 334 21.36 5.56 9.26
CA ILE A 334 21.07 6.65 8.34
C ILE A 334 19.58 7.03 8.38
N SER A 335 18.66 6.10 8.70
CA SER A 335 17.21 6.40 8.67
C SER A 335 16.60 6.79 10.02
N ARG A 336 15.76 7.83 9.99
CA ARG A 336 14.88 8.20 11.13
C ARG A 336 13.71 7.22 11.25
N ALA A 337 12.90 7.44 12.29
CA ALA A 337 11.60 6.80 12.44
C ALA A 337 10.79 6.86 11.14
N VAL A 338 10.42 5.69 10.62
CA VAL A 338 9.71 5.53 9.35
C VAL A 338 8.20 5.52 9.57
N TYR A 339 7.48 6.41 8.89
CA TYR A 339 6.02 6.48 8.93
C TYR A 339 5.43 5.77 7.70
N ILE A 340 4.37 4.97 7.89
CA ILE A 340 3.77 4.19 6.79
C ILE A 340 3.33 5.09 5.63
N PRO A 341 2.62 6.23 5.85
CA PRO A 341 2.23 7.12 4.75
C PRO A 341 3.44 7.66 3.95
N GLU A 342 4.54 7.96 4.64
CA GLU A 342 5.77 8.44 4.01
C GLU A 342 6.44 7.37 3.17
N SER A 343 6.49 6.12 3.65
CA SER A 343 7.02 5.00 2.87
C SER A 343 6.22 4.77 1.60
N ILE A 344 4.88 4.81 1.68
CA ILE A 344 4.04 4.68 0.48
C ILE A 344 4.33 5.81 -0.49
N ALA A 345 4.43 7.05 -0.02
CA ALA A 345 4.76 8.20 -0.85
C ALA A 345 6.11 8.03 -1.56
N GLN A 346 7.14 7.66 -0.81
CA GLN A 346 8.49 7.48 -1.33
C GLN A 346 8.56 6.38 -2.40
N VAL A 347 7.96 5.22 -2.11
CA VAL A 347 7.91 4.12 -3.09
C VAL A 347 7.14 4.57 -4.33
N THR A 348 6.02 5.28 -4.16
CA THR A 348 5.20 5.77 -5.27
C THR A 348 5.98 6.74 -6.16
N GLU A 349 6.66 7.72 -5.57
CA GLU A 349 7.54 8.65 -6.29
C GLU A 349 8.65 7.93 -7.04
N ALA A 350 9.27 6.94 -6.40
CA ALA A 350 10.30 6.15 -7.03
C ALA A 350 9.76 5.39 -8.25
N LEU A 351 8.60 4.74 -8.12
CA LEU A 351 7.97 4.01 -9.22
C LEU A 351 7.50 4.92 -10.37
N ILE A 352 7.10 6.16 -10.08
CA ILE A 352 6.63 7.13 -11.09
C ILE A 352 7.79 7.66 -11.94
N GLY A 353 8.92 8.01 -11.32
CA GLY A 353 10.01 8.64 -12.07
C GLY A 353 11.31 8.78 -11.29
N GLY A 354 11.52 7.93 -10.30
CA GLY A 354 12.64 8.03 -9.38
C GLY A 354 13.99 7.83 -10.05
N PRO A 355 15.08 8.21 -9.35
CA PRO A 355 16.27 7.39 -9.42
C PRO A 355 15.95 5.99 -8.86
N TYR A 356 16.75 5.00 -9.24
CA TYR A 356 16.63 3.61 -8.76
C TYR A 356 17.98 3.13 -8.20
N ILE A 357 17.97 2.42 -7.06
CA ILE A 357 19.14 1.66 -6.60
C ILE A 357 19.10 0.29 -7.27
N LYS A 358 20.20 -0.11 -7.90
CA LYS A 358 20.32 -1.40 -8.59
C LYS A 358 21.46 -2.18 -7.95
N ARG A 359 21.18 -3.44 -7.55
CA ARG A 359 22.24 -4.36 -7.12
C ARG A 359 23.23 -4.55 -8.28
N PRO A 360 24.52 -4.21 -8.11
CA PRO A 360 25.49 -4.34 -9.18
C PRO A 360 25.66 -5.80 -9.60
N PRO A 361 25.81 -6.10 -10.91
CA PRO A 361 25.94 -7.49 -11.37
C PRO A 361 27.19 -8.18 -10.84
N PHE A 362 28.24 -7.41 -10.50
CA PHE A 362 29.49 -7.94 -9.95
C PHE A 362 29.39 -8.39 -8.48
N MET A 363 28.28 -8.12 -7.79
CA MET A 363 28.09 -8.51 -6.38
C MET A 363 28.39 -9.99 -6.16
N HIS A 364 27.94 -10.85 -7.06
CA HIS A 364 28.16 -12.28 -6.97
C HIS A 364 29.65 -12.67 -6.98
N TYR A 365 30.49 -11.94 -7.72
CA TYR A 365 31.93 -12.17 -7.73
C TYR A 365 32.60 -11.65 -6.47
N LEU A 366 32.11 -10.54 -5.92
CA LEU A 366 32.63 -9.95 -4.68
C LEU A 366 32.27 -10.80 -3.47
N GLU A 367 31.04 -11.34 -3.43
CA GLU A 367 30.58 -12.36 -2.49
C GLU A 367 31.49 -13.60 -2.57
N LEU A 368 31.78 -14.09 -3.78
CA LEU A 368 32.67 -15.23 -3.98
C LEU A 368 34.12 -14.94 -3.59
N PHE A 369 34.63 -13.73 -3.84
CA PHE A 369 35.95 -13.31 -3.41
C PHE A 369 36.06 -13.22 -1.89
N ALA A 370 35.05 -12.64 -1.21
CA ALA A 370 35.01 -12.52 0.24
C ALA A 370 34.82 -13.87 0.97
N LEU A 371 34.56 -14.96 0.24
CA LEU A 371 34.59 -16.32 0.78
C LEU A 371 35.97 -16.98 0.66
N LEU A 372 36.84 -16.48 -0.23
CA LEU A 372 38.17 -17.03 -0.47
C LEU A 372 39.24 -16.44 0.47
N PHE A 373 38.90 -15.37 1.20
CA PHE A 373 39.70 -14.69 2.21
C PHE A 373 38.90 -14.63 3.51
#